data_AF-A0A967N3V0-F1
#
_entry.id   AF-A0A967N3V0-F1
#
_cell.length_a   1.000
_cell.length_b   1.000
_cell.length_c   1.000
_cell.angle_alpha   90.00
_cell.angle_beta   90.00
_cell.angle_gamma   90.00
#
_symmetry.space_group_name_H-M   'P 1'
#
loop_
_entity.id
_entity.type
_entity.pdbx_description
1 polymer ?
#
loop_
_entity_poly.entity_id
_entity_poly.type
_entity_poly.pdbx_seq_one_letter_code
_entity_poly.pdbx_strand_id
1 'polypeptide(L)'
;MNRPLLVAGVLCVSVLASPSPAPAQGGPPGDPDLAAVARRIAGMWGGGDLDAVAALLDSGGVQVQVPGQVGGSLAPRKARAVLGQVLAAHGTGGIEVVRTSPAGGTPARGFAELSWSAVPSGTSQVLRYTLFVGLVHGTEGWRIY
;
A
#
# COMPACT_ATOMS: atom_id res chain seq x y z
N MET A 1 22.87 -37.21 28.53
CA MET A 1 24.10 -36.38 28.57
C MET A 1 23.88 -35.19 27.65
N ASN A 2 23.53 -34.04 28.24
CA ASN A 2 23.25 -32.80 27.52
C ASN A 2 24.54 -31.99 27.33
N ARG A 3 24.78 -31.50 26.11
CA ARG A 3 25.75 -30.43 25.84
C ARG A 3 25.00 -29.12 25.56
N PRO A 4 25.19 -28.05 26.35
CA PRO A 4 24.65 -26.75 25.98
C PRO A 4 25.53 -26.11 24.91
N LEU A 5 24.93 -25.79 23.76
CA LEU A 5 25.51 -24.95 22.72
C LEU A 5 25.40 -23.48 23.19
N LEU A 6 26.52 -22.89 23.57
CA LEU A 6 26.65 -21.45 23.79
C LEU A 6 26.71 -20.75 22.42
N VAL A 7 25.58 -20.15 22.02
CA VAL A 7 25.53 -19.25 20.87
C VAL A 7 25.96 -17.86 21.34
N ALA A 8 27.16 -17.46 20.92
CA ALA A 8 27.66 -16.10 21.10
C ALA A 8 26.82 -15.13 20.25
N GLY A 9 25.91 -14.41 20.90
CA GLY A 9 25.13 -13.35 20.28
C GLY A 9 25.99 -12.12 20.04
N VAL A 10 26.21 -11.78 18.77
CA VAL A 10 26.82 -10.50 18.35
C VAL A 10 25.79 -9.40 18.58
N LEU A 11 26.09 -8.49 19.51
CA LEU A 11 25.29 -7.33 19.83
C LEU A 11 25.66 -6.19 18.87
N CYS A 12 24.91 -6.00 17.78
CA CYS A 12 25.08 -4.85 16.89
C CYS A 12 24.37 -3.63 17.49
N VAL A 13 25.12 -2.75 18.14
CA VAL A 13 24.64 -1.43 18.55
C VAL A 13 24.52 -0.55 17.30
N SER A 14 23.29 -0.37 16.80
CA SER A 14 23.02 0.58 15.73
C SER A 14 22.85 1.97 16.32
N VAL A 15 23.75 2.88 15.95
CA VAL A 15 23.68 4.31 16.29
C VAL A 15 22.40 4.89 15.70
N LEU A 16 21.51 5.40 16.56
CA LEU A 16 20.33 6.17 16.19
C LEU A 16 20.77 7.53 15.63
N ALA A 17 21.06 7.58 14.33
CA ALA A 17 21.03 8.84 13.61
C ALA A 17 19.56 9.28 13.54
N SER A 18 19.20 10.32 14.28
CA SER A 18 17.91 11.00 14.11
C SER A 18 17.73 11.33 12.63
N PRO A 19 16.65 10.89 11.96
CA PRO A 19 16.42 11.28 10.58
C PRO A 19 16.22 12.79 10.56
N SER A 20 17.25 13.52 10.12
CA SER A 20 17.09 14.91 9.73
C SER A 20 16.11 14.91 8.56
N PRO A 21 14.98 15.63 8.63
CA PRO A 21 14.03 15.69 7.53
C PRO A 21 14.75 16.34 6.35
N ALA A 22 15.17 15.53 5.39
CA ALA A 22 15.68 16.02 4.12
C ALA A 22 14.58 16.94 3.53
N PRO A 23 14.92 18.16 3.08
CA PRO A 23 13.94 19.00 2.42
C PRO A 23 13.36 18.20 1.26
N ALA A 24 12.04 18.03 1.27
CA ALA A 24 11.30 17.37 0.21
C ALA A 24 11.76 17.98 -1.11
N GLN A 25 12.57 17.25 -1.87
CA GLN A 25 13.00 17.67 -3.19
C GLN A 25 11.72 17.82 -4.00
N GLY A 26 11.35 19.08 -4.25
CA GLY A 26 10.18 19.46 -5.01
C GLY A 26 10.30 18.90 -6.41
N GLY A 27 9.80 17.68 -6.59
CA GLY A 27 9.51 17.14 -7.91
C GLY A 27 8.55 18.07 -8.64
N PRO A 28 8.44 17.94 -9.98
CA PRO A 28 7.41 18.68 -10.73
C PRO A 28 6.05 18.51 -10.03
N PRO A 29 5.20 19.57 -10.02
CA PRO A 29 3.88 19.49 -9.42
C PRO A 29 3.18 18.23 -9.95
N GLY A 30 2.82 17.34 -9.04
CA GLY A 30 2.22 16.06 -9.39
C GLY A 30 0.93 16.28 -10.19
N ASP A 31 0.55 15.28 -10.98
CA ASP A 31 -0.74 15.28 -11.67
C ASP A 31 -1.88 15.43 -10.64
N PRO A 32 -2.68 16.52 -10.71
CA PRO A 32 -3.72 16.80 -9.71
C PRO A 32 -4.83 15.74 -9.72
N ASP A 33 -5.10 15.11 -10.87
CA ASP A 33 -6.12 14.07 -10.99
C ASP A 33 -5.61 12.77 -10.38
N LEU A 34 -4.32 12.47 -10.54
CA LEU A 34 -3.66 11.35 -9.86
C LEU A 34 -3.70 11.52 -8.34
N ALA A 35 -3.43 12.72 -7.83
CA ALA A 35 -3.52 13.03 -6.40
C ALA A 35 -4.98 12.94 -5.89
N ALA A 36 -5.96 13.34 -6.69
CA ALA A 36 -7.37 13.22 -6.34
C ALA A 36 -7.82 11.76 -6.24
N VAL A 37 -7.47 10.91 -7.23
CA VAL A 37 -7.83 9.48 -7.18
C VAL A 37 -7.12 8.75 -6.04
N ALA A 38 -5.86 9.08 -5.74
CA ALA A 38 -5.14 8.51 -4.61
C ALA A 38 -5.82 8.81 -3.28
N ARG A 39 -6.27 10.06 -3.06
CA ARG A 39 -7.04 10.45 -1.87
C ARG A 39 -8.39 9.72 -1.79
N ARG A 40 -9.06 9.52 -2.91
CA ARG A 40 -10.30 8.74 -2.97
C ARG A 40 -10.05 7.28 -2.59
N ILE A 41 -9.01 6.64 -3.14
CA ILE A 41 -8.60 5.28 -2.78
C ILE A 41 -8.30 5.18 -1.29
N ALA A 42 -7.54 6.14 -0.75
CA ALA A 42 -7.26 6.21 0.68
C ALA A 42 -8.55 6.26 1.50
N GLY A 43 -9.49 7.17 1.18
CA GLY A 43 -10.78 7.26 1.88
C GLY A 43 -11.57 5.94 1.88
N MET A 44 -11.68 5.27 0.73
CA MET A 44 -12.40 4.00 0.60
C MET A 44 -11.69 2.87 1.37
N TRP A 45 -10.36 2.79 1.29
CA TRP A 45 -9.57 1.80 2.02
C TRP A 45 -9.67 1.99 3.53
N GLY A 46 -9.49 3.22 4.02
CA GLY A 46 -9.56 3.55 5.44
C GLY A 46 -10.95 3.31 6.03
N GLY A 47 -12.00 3.54 5.24
CA GLY A 47 -13.38 3.22 5.60
C GLY A 47 -13.78 1.74 5.45
N GLY A 48 -12.91 0.91 4.85
CA GLY A 48 -13.21 -0.50 4.56
C GLY A 48 -14.23 -0.72 3.44
N ASP A 49 -14.47 0.26 2.57
CA ASP A 49 -15.38 0.17 1.43
C ASP A 49 -14.73 -0.57 0.25
N LEU A 50 -14.68 -1.90 0.38
CA LEU A 50 -14.08 -2.77 -0.62
C LEU A 50 -14.84 -2.81 -1.95
N ASP A 51 -16.13 -2.49 -1.95
CA ASP A 51 -16.92 -2.44 -3.19
C ASP A 51 -16.53 -1.21 -4.00
N ALA A 52 -16.33 -0.06 -3.34
CA ALA A 52 -15.85 1.14 -4.01
C ALA A 52 -14.38 1.03 -4.45
N VAL A 53 -13.51 0.35 -3.67
CA VAL A 53 -12.16 0.00 -4.13
C VAL A 53 -12.21 -0.95 -5.33
N ALA A 54 -13.05 -1.98 -5.29
CA ALA A 54 -13.19 -2.96 -6.37
C ALA A 54 -13.69 -2.31 -7.68
N ALA A 55 -14.53 -1.28 -7.58
CA ALA A 55 -15.00 -0.51 -8.73
C ALA A 55 -13.87 0.25 -9.45
N LEU A 56 -12.74 0.51 -8.80
CA LEU A 56 -11.56 1.15 -9.41
C LEU A 56 -10.58 0.17 -10.05
N LEU A 57 -10.75 -1.13 -9.87
CA LEU A 57 -9.87 -2.13 -10.47
C LEU A 57 -10.02 -2.15 -11.99
N ASP A 58 -8.90 -2.32 -12.70
CA ASP A 58 -8.87 -2.50 -14.13
C ASP A 58 -9.57 -3.82 -14.51
N SER A 59 -10.41 -3.76 -15.53
CA SER A 59 -11.19 -4.92 -15.99
C SER A 59 -10.33 -6.06 -16.55
N GLY A 60 -9.11 -5.75 -17.04
CA GLY A 60 -8.13 -6.71 -17.55
C GLY A 60 -7.42 -7.50 -16.44
N GLY A 61 -7.67 -7.16 -15.18
CA GLY A 61 -7.06 -7.77 -14.01
C GLY A 61 -6.03 -6.87 -13.35
N VAL A 62 -5.71 -7.20 -12.10
CA VAL A 62 -4.82 -6.39 -11.26
C VAL A 62 -3.75 -7.23 -10.61
N GLN A 63 -2.54 -6.70 -10.48
CA GLN A 63 -1.50 -7.36 -9.70
C GLN A 63 -1.63 -7.04 -8.22
N VAL A 64 -1.86 -8.07 -7.41
CA VAL A 64 -1.89 -7.94 -5.95
C VAL A 64 -0.71 -8.69 -5.36
N GLN A 65 0.11 -7.99 -4.57
CA GLN A 65 1.21 -8.58 -3.81
C GLN A 65 0.95 -8.36 -2.33
N VAL A 66 0.77 -9.47 -1.61
CA VAL A 66 0.65 -9.50 -0.14
C VAL A 66 1.88 -10.22 0.40
N PRO A 67 2.58 -9.68 1.42
CA PRO A 67 3.74 -10.34 1.99
C PRO A 67 3.46 -11.79 2.38
N GLY A 68 4.32 -12.71 1.94
CA GLY A 68 4.18 -14.16 2.18
C GLY A 68 3.21 -14.89 1.23
N GLN A 69 2.56 -14.19 0.29
CA GLN A 69 1.76 -14.82 -0.77
C GLN A 69 2.48 -14.74 -2.11
N VAL A 70 2.25 -15.74 -2.97
CA VAL A 70 2.70 -15.69 -4.36
C VAL A 70 1.83 -14.66 -5.09
N GLY A 71 2.46 -13.57 -5.53
CA GLY A 71 1.78 -12.53 -6.31
C GLY A 71 1.35 -13.03 -7.69
N GLY A 72 0.40 -12.33 -8.30
CA GLY A 72 -0.06 -12.62 -9.65
C GLY A 72 -1.13 -11.67 -10.13
N SER A 73 -1.43 -11.72 -11.43
CA SER A 73 -2.59 -11.02 -11.98
C SER A 73 -3.87 -11.73 -11.55
N LEU A 74 -4.79 -10.96 -10.97
CA LEU A 74 -6.06 -11.42 -10.45
C LEU A 74 -7.21 -10.73 -11.18
N ALA A 75 -8.25 -11.49 -11.53
CA ALA A 75 -9.51 -10.90 -11.95
C ALA A 75 -10.11 -10.03 -10.82
N PRO A 76 -10.85 -8.95 -11.11
CA PRO A 76 -11.33 -7.99 -10.11
C PRO A 76 -12.05 -8.62 -8.92
N ARG A 77 -12.89 -9.64 -9.16
CA ARG A 77 -13.59 -10.37 -8.09
C ARG A 77 -12.64 -11.10 -7.13
N LYS A 78 -11.57 -11.72 -7.65
CA LYS A 78 -10.55 -12.40 -6.84
C LYS A 78 -9.69 -11.39 -6.09
N ALA A 79 -9.30 -10.31 -6.75
CA ALA A 79 -8.58 -9.20 -6.11
C ALA A 79 -9.38 -8.64 -4.93
N ARG A 80 -10.67 -8.32 -5.12
CA ARG A 80 -11.58 -7.88 -4.04
C ARG A 80 -11.59 -8.86 -2.86
N ALA A 81 -11.67 -10.17 -3.13
CA ALA A 81 -11.65 -11.18 -2.07
C ALA A 81 -10.32 -11.18 -1.28
N VAL A 82 -9.18 -11.06 -1.98
CA VAL A 82 -7.86 -10.95 -1.34
C VAL A 82 -7.76 -9.68 -0.51
N LEU A 83 -8.17 -8.53 -1.05
CA LEU A 83 -8.17 -7.26 -0.30
C LEU A 83 -9.07 -7.35 0.95
N GLY A 84 -10.19 -8.06 0.86
CA GLY A 84 -11.05 -8.34 2.01
C GLY A 84 -10.40 -9.19 3.09
N GLN A 85 -9.60 -10.18 2.71
CA GLN A 85 -8.80 -10.95 3.67
C GLN A 85 -7.74 -10.08 4.35
N VAL A 86 -7.09 -9.18 3.60
CA VAL A 86 -6.12 -8.23 4.16
C VAL A 86 -6.78 -7.31 5.19
N LEU A 87 -7.92 -6.68 4.86
CA LEU A 87 -8.63 -5.84 5.81
C LEU A 87 -9.18 -6.62 7.01
N ALA A 88 -9.65 -7.85 6.82
CA ALA A 88 -10.10 -8.69 7.93
C ALA A 88 -8.96 -9.04 8.90
N ALA A 89 -7.76 -9.30 8.39
CA ALA A 89 -6.59 -9.63 9.19
C ALA A 89 -5.99 -8.42 9.93
N HIS A 90 -5.97 -7.26 9.28
CA HIS A 90 -5.24 -6.08 9.75
C HIS A 90 -6.15 -4.98 10.33
N GLY A 91 -7.46 -5.05 10.11
CA GLY A 91 -8.44 -4.08 10.56
C GLY A 91 -8.69 -2.97 9.53
N THR A 92 -9.36 -1.90 9.94
CA THR A 92 -9.44 -0.62 9.22
C THR A 92 -8.76 0.47 10.07
N GLY A 93 -8.54 1.65 9.49
CA GLY A 93 -7.93 2.75 10.25
C GLY A 93 -7.50 3.94 9.41
N GLY A 94 -6.68 4.80 10.01
CA GLY A 94 -6.23 6.04 9.38
C GLY A 94 -5.30 5.74 8.19
N ILE A 95 -5.53 6.41 7.07
CA ILE A 95 -4.69 6.27 5.88
C ILE A 95 -4.44 7.64 5.26
N GLU A 96 -3.18 7.88 4.90
CA GLU A 96 -2.71 9.13 4.33
C GLU A 96 -1.99 8.87 2.99
N VAL A 97 -2.18 9.77 2.03
CA VAL A 97 -1.40 9.77 0.79
C VAL A 97 -0.04 10.37 1.11
N VAL A 98 1.02 9.56 1.04
CA VAL A 98 2.40 10.01 1.27
C VAL A 98 2.91 10.76 0.04
N ARG A 99 2.71 10.17 -1.14
CA ARG A 99 3.05 10.80 -2.42
C ARG A 99 2.31 10.14 -3.58
N THR A 100 2.27 10.87 -4.69
CA THR A 100 1.88 10.37 -6.01
C THR A 100 2.96 10.73 -7.00
N SER A 101 3.22 9.86 -7.98
CA SER A 101 4.15 10.16 -9.06
C SER A 101 3.61 9.62 -10.39
N PRO A 102 3.59 10.45 -11.44
CA PRO A 102 3.46 9.95 -12.81
C PRO A 102 4.65 9.03 -13.13
N ALA A 103 4.39 7.98 -13.91
CA ALA A 103 5.38 7.03 -14.41
C ALA A 103 5.54 7.09 -15.95
N GLY A 104 4.80 7.99 -16.61
CA GLY A 104 4.79 8.12 -18.07
C GLY A 104 4.07 6.97 -18.78
N GLY A 105 4.40 6.77 -20.06
CA GLY A 105 3.84 5.71 -20.91
C GLY A 105 2.58 6.10 -21.68
N THR A 106 2.14 5.20 -22.57
CA THR A 106 0.86 5.27 -23.30
C THR A 106 0.17 3.90 -23.18
N PRO A 107 -0.96 3.77 -22.44
CA PRO A 107 -1.66 4.83 -21.70
C PRO A 107 -0.83 5.42 -20.55
N ALA A 108 -1.20 6.61 -20.08
CA ALA A 108 -0.49 7.26 -18.98
C ALA A 108 -0.59 6.41 -17.70
N ARG A 109 0.52 6.30 -16.98
CA ARG A 109 0.63 5.54 -15.73
C ARG A 109 1.11 6.42 -14.60
N GLY A 110 0.82 6.00 -13.39
CA GLY A 110 1.31 6.60 -12.16
C GLY A 110 1.27 5.61 -11.02
N PHE A 111 1.75 6.04 -9.86
CA PHE A 111 1.57 5.29 -8.63
C PHE A 111 1.23 6.23 -7.47
N ALA A 112 0.59 5.67 -6.46
CA ALA A 112 0.38 6.29 -5.16
C ALA A 112 1.04 5.46 -4.07
N GLU A 113 1.72 6.14 -3.15
CA GLU A 113 2.20 5.56 -1.90
C GLU A 113 1.31 6.05 -0.76
N LEU A 114 0.74 5.11 -0.01
CA LEU A 114 -0.16 5.39 1.10
C LEU A 114 0.44 4.85 2.39
N SER A 115 0.37 5.62 3.48
CA SER A 115 0.68 5.11 4.82
C SER A 115 -0.62 4.78 5.52
N TRP A 116 -0.77 3.52 5.93
CA TRP A 116 -1.97 2.99 6.55
C TRP A 116 -1.67 2.56 7.97
N SER A 117 -2.38 3.13 8.92
CA SER A 117 -2.36 2.76 10.33
C SER A 117 -3.61 1.95 10.66
N ALA A 118 -3.44 0.79 11.30
CA ALA A 118 -4.56 -0.05 11.72
C ALA A 118 -4.26 -0.74 13.04
N VAL A 119 -5.32 -1.19 13.71
CA VAL A 119 -5.23 -2.01 14.91
C VAL A 119 -5.72 -3.41 14.55
N PRO A 120 -4.81 -4.37 14.31
CA PRO A 120 -5.21 -5.73 13.97
C PRO A 120 -6.07 -6.38 15.06
N SER A 121 -6.91 -7.31 14.67
CA SER A 121 -7.76 -8.06 15.59
C SER A 121 -6.92 -8.78 16.64
N GLY A 122 -7.26 -8.61 17.92
CA GLY A 122 -6.59 -9.26 19.05
C GLY A 122 -5.35 -8.55 19.58
N THR A 123 -5.02 -7.35 19.08
CA THR A 123 -3.98 -6.48 19.66
C THR A 123 -4.52 -5.08 19.93
N SER A 124 -3.89 -4.37 20.88
CA SER A 124 -4.12 -2.94 21.11
C SER A 124 -3.04 -2.06 20.45
N GLN A 125 -2.03 -2.68 19.83
CA GLN A 125 -0.95 -1.96 19.17
C GLN A 125 -1.40 -1.47 17.79
N VAL A 126 -1.19 -0.17 17.53
CA VAL A 126 -1.33 0.40 16.20
C VAL A 126 -0.13 -0.03 15.36
N LEU A 127 -0.38 -0.73 14.26
CA LEU A 127 0.63 -1.07 13.27
C LEU A 127 0.52 -0.12 12.08
N ARG A 128 1.67 0.17 11.46
CA ARG A 128 1.76 1.01 10.26
C ARG A 128 2.23 0.16 9.08
N TYR A 129 1.51 0.27 7.98
CA TYR A 129 1.75 -0.40 6.72
C TYR A 129 1.99 0.65 5.63
N THR A 130 2.75 0.28 4.61
CA THR A 130 2.90 1.07 3.38
C THR A 130 2.21 0.33 2.26
N LEU A 131 1.29 1.01 1.57
CA LEU A 131 0.60 0.48 0.40
C LEU A 131 1.14 1.18 -0.84
N PHE A 132 1.48 0.40 -1.86
CA PHE A 132 1.84 0.91 -3.18
C PHE A 132 0.72 0.56 -4.14
N VAL A 133 0.17 1.57 -4.82
CA VAL A 133 -0.96 1.42 -5.73
C VAL A 133 -0.52 1.86 -7.12
N GLY A 134 -0.45 0.91 -8.06
CA GLY A 134 -0.26 1.20 -9.48
C GLY A 134 -1.55 1.73 -10.10
N LEU A 135 -1.45 2.81 -10.87
CA LEU A 135 -2.58 3.47 -11.52
C LEU A 135 -2.33 3.63 -13.02
N VAL A 136 -3.35 3.38 -13.83
CA VAL A 136 -3.35 3.59 -15.28
C VAL A 136 -4.52 4.48 -15.68
N HIS A 137 -4.29 5.44 -16.55
CA HIS A 137 -5.31 6.36 -17.02
C HIS A 137 -5.98 5.82 -18.28
N GLY A 138 -7.22 5.34 -18.13
CA GLY A 138 -8.06 4.84 -19.22
C GLY A 138 -9.07 5.88 -19.71
N THR A 139 -10.05 5.42 -20.50
CA THR A 139 -11.17 6.25 -20.98
C THR A 139 -12.08 6.72 -19.85
N GLU A 140 -12.19 5.93 -18.78
CA GLU A 140 -13.02 6.24 -17.60
C GLU A 140 -12.20 6.86 -16.45
N GLY A 141 -11.01 7.39 -16.74
CA GLY A 141 -10.08 7.95 -15.77
C GLY A 141 -9.10 6.94 -15.19
N TRP A 142 -8.51 7.28 -14.05
CA TRP A 142 -7.51 6.45 -13.36
C TRP A 142 -8.12 5.18 -12.76
N ARG A 143 -7.49 4.02 -13.05
CA ARG A 143 -7.84 2.69 -12.53
C ARG A 143 -6.62 2.01 -11.91
N ILE A 144 -6.86 1.11 -10.96
CA ILE A 144 -5.84 0.28 -10.32
C ILE A 144 -5.53 -0.89 -11.25
N TYR A 145 -4.27 -1.14 -11.57
CA TYR A 145 -3.83 -2.23 -12.46
C TYR A 145 -2.77 -3.14 -11.81
#